data_AF-A0A8S3IUA7-F1
#
_entry.id   AF-A0A8S3IUA7-F1
#
_cell.length_a   1.000
_cell.length_b   1.000
_cell.length_c   1.000
_cell.angle_alpha   90.00
_cell.angle_beta   90.00
_cell.angle_gamma   90.00
#
_symmetry.space_group_name_H-M   'P 1'
#
loop_
_entity.id
_entity.type
_entity.pdbx_description
1 polymer ?
#
loop_
_entity_poly.entity_id
_entity_poly.type
_entity_poly.pdbx_seq_one_letter_code
_entity_poly.pdbx_strand_id
1 'polypeptide(L)'
;MIIADLRSYEVDPSRIEQNEQLDENRKNLRLLAHDVFQAIIDSSSQFPIQLRILCSCLYQVVQQRFPQHPLQAVSTVIFLRFLNPALVLPHEFGIVDAEPLPRIKRGLTLVSKILQNIANNLIFTKEFHMRCFNDYLRSTFDAATNFVLSISEPINLTSIIPSDEHQPIENNLLDSTAPSPTYPMSYISDANVLALHRLLWYHQEKIGDYLSSGRDHKAIGRRPFDKMATLLAYLGPP
;
A
#
# COMPACT_ATOMS: atom_id res chain seq x y z
N MET A 1 -22.36 -9.88 -1.71
CA MET A 1 -23.15 -10.77 -0.82
C MET A 1 -23.13 -10.38 0.66
N ILE A 2 -22.16 -9.58 1.15
CA ILE A 2 -22.08 -9.16 2.58
C ILE A 2 -22.97 -7.95 2.93
N ILE A 3 -23.34 -7.11 1.95
CA ILE A 3 -24.02 -5.81 2.18
C ILE A 3 -25.40 -5.98 2.85
N ALA A 4 -26.06 -7.11 2.62
CA ALA A 4 -27.41 -7.40 3.12
C ALA A 4 -27.46 -8.54 4.16
N ASP A 5 -26.31 -8.94 4.73
CA ASP A 5 -26.32 -9.98 5.77
C ASP A 5 -27.07 -9.47 7.02
N LEU A 6 -28.00 -10.28 7.51
CA LEU A 6 -28.81 -9.96 8.69
C LEU A 6 -28.10 -10.37 9.99
N ARG A 7 -27.02 -11.16 9.90
CA ARG A 7 -26.24 -11.63 11.06
C ARG A 7 -25.61 -10.48 11.83
N SER A 8 -25.51 -10.66 13.15
CA SER A 8 -24.77 -9.78 14.04
C SER A 8 -23.35 -10.30 14.27
N TYR A 9 -22.43 -9.35 14.45
CA TYR A 9 -21.00 -9.57 14.68
C TYR A 9 -20.53 -8.89 15.97
N GLU A 10 -21.44 -8.34 16.78
CA GLU A 10 -21.08 -7.67 18.02
C GLU A 10 -20.66 -8.72 19.07
N VAL A 11 -19.46 -8.53 19.61
CA VAL A 11 -18.84 -9.45 20.57
C VAL A 11 -18.52 -8.80 21.90
N ASP A 12 -18.68 -7.48 22.00
CA ASP A 12 -18.60 -6.75 23.26
C ASP A 12 -19.89 -6.96 24.06
N PRO A 13 -19.86 -7.67 25.20
CA PRO A 13 -21.06 -7.96 25.99
C PRO A 13 -21.82 -6.71 26.44
N SER A 14 -21.15 -5.54 26.50
CA SER A 14 -21.78 -4.27 26.88
C SER A 14 -22.61 -3.62 25.77
N ARG A 15 -22.49 -4.11 24.52
CA ARG A 15 -23.11 -3.53 23.31
C ARG A 15 -24.10 -4.46 22.62
N ILE A 16 -24.27 -5.68 23.15
CA ILE A 16 -25.16 -6.69 22.60
C ILE A 16 -26.62 -6.36 22.95
N GLU A 17 -27.52 -6.55 21.98
CA GLU A 17 -28.95 -6.37 22.18
C GLU A 17 -29.56 -7.56 22.96
N GLN A 18 -30.67 -7.35 23.70
CA GLN A 18 -31.26 -8.38 24.57
C GLN A 18 -31.65 -9.69 23.86
N ASN A 19 -31.86 -9.64 22.55
CA ASN A 19 -32.26 -10.80 21.73
C ASN A 19 -31.08 -11.48 21.01
N GLU A 20 -29.85 -10.96 21.14
CA GLU A 20 -28.68 -11.48 20.46
C GLU A 20 -27.93 -12.52 21.31
N GLN A 21 -27.41 -13.56 20.66
CA GLN A 21 -26.60 -14.58 21.30
C GLN A 21 -25.10 -14.32 21.07
N LEU A 22 -24.38 -13.97 22.15
CA LEU A 22 -22.95 -13.64 22.10
C LEU A 22 -22.10 -14.75 21.45
N ASP A 23 -22.37 -16.01 21.75
CA ASP A 23 -21.58 -17.12 21.20
C ASP A 23 -21.85 -17.35 19.71
N GLU A 24 -23.08 -17.08 19.25
CA GLU A 24 -23.40 -17.09 17.83
C GLU A 24 -22.71 -15.93 17.09
N ASN A 25 -22.74 -14.72 17.66
CA ASN A 25 -22.05 -13.56 17.10
C ASN A 25 -20.54 -13.79 16.99
N ARG A 26 -19.92 -14.41 18.01
CA ARG A 26 -18.51 -14.81 17.98
C ARG A 26 -18.21 -15.80 16.86
N LYS A 27 -19.08 -16.80 16.67
CA LYS A 27 -18.95 -17.77 15.57
C LYS A 27 -19.08 -17.08 14.21
N ASN A 28 -20.06 -16.20 14.04
CA ASN A 28 -20.27 -15.43 12.82
C ASN A 28 -19.05 -14.57 12.49
N LEU A 29 -18.51 -13.85 13.48
CA LEU A 29 -17.32 -13.01 13.30
C LEU A 29 -16.08 -13.84 12.96
N ARG A 30 -15.89 -14.99 13.61
CA ARG A 30 -14.78 -15.91 13.29
C ARG A 30 -14.86 -16.43 11.86
N LEU A 31 -16.05 -16.86 11.42
CA LEU A 31 -16.26 -17.34 10.05
C LEU A 31 -15.99 -16.23 9.04
N LEU A 32 -16.54 -15.05 9.25
CA LEU A 32 -16.29 -13.90 8.37
C LEU A 32 -14.80 -13.54 8.31
N ALA A 33 -14.11 -13.52 9.45
CA ALA A 33 -12.68 -13.26 9.48
C ALA A 33 -11.87 -14.33 8.75
N HIS A 34 -12.26 -15.61 8.89
CA HIS A 34 -11.64 -16.72 8.18
C HIS A 34 -11.84 -16.63 6.67
N ASP A 35 -13.06 -16.37 6.21
CA ASP A 35 -13.37 -16.28 4.78
C ASP A 35 -12.59 -15.12 4.13
N VAL A 36 -12.55 -13.95 4.79
CA VAL A 36 -11.77 -12.80 4.30
C VAL A 36 -10.27 -13.10 4.31
N PHE A 37 -9.76 -13.66 5.40
CA PHE A 37 -8.35 -14.02 5.50
C PHE A 37 -7.95 -15.01 4.40
N GLN A 38 -8.72 -16.09 4.22
CA GLN A 38 -8.43 -17.13 3.24
C GLN A 38 -8.45 -16.56 1.81
N ALA A 39 -9.44 -15.71 1.49
CA ALA A 39 -9.49 -15.02 0.20
C ALA A 39 -8.25 -14.16 -0.06
N ILE A 40 -7.69 -13.49 0.97
CA ILE A 40 -6.45 -12.73 0.84
C ILE A 40 -5.27 -13.66 0.53
N ILE A 41 -5.09 -14.73 1.31
CA ILE A 41 -3.97 -15.66 1.13
C ILE A 41 -4.01 -16.33 -0.25
N ASP A 42 -5.19 -16.75 -0.69
CA ASP A 42 -5.40 -17.41 -1.99
C ASP A 42 -5.23 -16.45 -3.17
N SER A 43 -5.34 -15.14 -2.94
CA SER A 43 -5.14 -14.11 -3.96
C SER A 43 -3.68 -13.81 -4.29
N SER A 44 -2.71 -14.46 -3.62
CA SER A 44 -1.28 -14.21 -3.82
C SER A 44 -0.87 -14.16 -5.30
N SER A 45 -1.29 -15.13 -6.11
CA SER A 45 -0.97 -15.20 -7.55
C SER A 45 -1.56 -14.05 -8.38
N GLN A 46 -2.64 -13.43 -7.91
CA GLN A 46 -3.31 -12.30 -8.55
C GLN A 46 -2.84 -10.95 -8.00
N PHE A 47 -1.90 -10.95 -7.04
CA PHE A 47 -1.43 -9.72 -6.42
C PHE A 47 -0.70 -8.83 -7.46
N PRO A 48 -1.12 -7.56 -7.65
CA PRO A 48 -0.62 -6.70 -8.72
C PRO A 48 0.91 -6.55 -8.71
N ILE A 49 1.53 -6.63 -9.89
CA ILE A 49 2.99 -6.61 -10.03
C ILE A 49 3.61 -5.33 -9.47
N GLN A 50 2.93 -4.19 -9.64
CA GLN A 50 3.39 -2.89 -9.13
C GLN A 50 3.46 -2.90 -7.59
N LEU A 51 2.48 -3.53 -6.93
CA LEU A 51 2.49 -3.68 -5.48
C LEU A 51 3.53 -4.69 -5.02
N ARG A 52 3.74 -5.79 -5.76
CA ARG A 52 4.83 -6.74 -5.47
C ARG A 52 6.21 -6.06 -5.50
N ILE A 53 6.45 -5.17 -6.48
CA ILE A 53 7.69 -4.38 -6.55
C ILE A 53 7.85 -3.52 -5.30
N LEU A 54 6.78 -2.83 -4.85
CA LEU A 54 6.81 -2.04 -3.63
C LEU A 54 7.09 -2.89 -2.39
N CYS A 55 6.44 -4.06 -2.26
CA CYS A 55 6.68 -5.00 -1.16
C CYS A 55 8.14 -5.47 -1.14
N SER A 56 8.68 -5.87 -2.29
CA SER A 56 10.06 -6.34 -2.41
C SER A 56 11.07 -5.25 -2.08
N CYS A 57 10.85 -4.02 -2.58
CA CYS A 57 11.70 -2.88 -2.25
C CYS A 57 11.66 -2.57 -0.74
N LEU A 58 10.46 -2.52 -0.15
CA LEU A 58 10.30 -2.30 1.28
C LEU A 58 10.99 -3.40 2.10
N TYR A 59 10.82 -4.66 1.70
CA TYR A 59 11.49 -5.80 2.32
C TYR A 59 13.01 -5.63 2.34
N GLN A 60 13.62 -5.33 1.19
CA GLN A 60 15.07 -5.16 1.05
C GLN A 60 15.60 -4.00 1.91
N VAL A 61 14.94 -2.84 1.86
CA VAL A 61 15.34 -1.65 2.64
C VAL A 61 15.23 -1.93 4.14
N VAL A 62 14.15 -2.57 4.59
CA VAL A 62 14.00 -2.94 6.00
C VAL A 62 15.00 -4.00 6.40
N GLN A 63 15.27 -5.00 5.56
CA GLN A 63 16.24 -6.06 5.84
C GLN A 63 17.65 -5.51 6.07
N GLN A 64 18.05 -4.49 5.32
CA GLN A 64 19.35 -3.83 5.50
C GLN A 64 19.50 -3.13 6.86
N ARG A 65 18.41 -2.56 7.39
CA ARG A 65 18.44 -1.78 8.63
C ARG A 65 17.99 -2.55 9.88
N PHE A 66 17.05 -3.48 9.70
CA PHE A 66 16.36 -4.25 10.75
C PHE A 66 16.22 -5.72 10.31
N PRO A 67 17.31 -6.48 10.28
CA PRO A 67 17.34 -7.83 9.71
C PRO A 67 16.47 -8.86 10.45
N GLN A 68 16.07 -8.57 11.69
CA GLN A 68 15.30 -9.50 12.51
C GLN A 68 13.84 -9.66 12.06
N HIS A 69 13.21 -8.60 11.54
CA HIS A 69 11.77 -8.60 11.26
C HIS A 69 11.34 -7.89 9.94
N PRO A 70 12.03 -8.10 8.80
CA PRO A 70 11.67 -7.42 7.55
C PRO A 70 10.27 -7.82 7.02
N LEU A 71 9.89 -9.10 7.13
CA LEU A 71 8.56 -9.56 6.70
C LEU A 71 7.45 -8.95 7.54
N GLN A 72 7.65 -8.80 8.85
CA GLN A 72 6.65 -8.19 9.73
C GLN A 72 6.38 -6.74 9.34
N ALA A 73 7.42 -5.98 8.97
CA ALA A 73 7.25 -4.61 8.52
C ALA A 73 6.40 -4.51 7.24
N VAL A 74 6.68 -5.36 6.24
CA VAL A 74 5.89 -5.42 5.00
C VAL A 74 4.46 -5.85 5.29
N SER A 75 4.29 -6.91 6.09
CA SER A 75 2.99 -7.43 6.54
C SER A 75 2.15 -6.33 7.17
N THR A 76 2.68 -5.65 8.19
CA THR A 76 1.99 -4.55 8.87
C THR A 76 1.61 -3.45 7.90
N VAL A 77 2.49 -3.05 6.97
CA VAL A 77 2.20 -1.98 6.00
C VAL A 77 1.07 -2.37 5.05
N ILE A 78 1.11 -3.55 4.44
CA ILE A 78 0.10 -3.99 3.48
C ILE A 78 -1.26 -4.18 4.14
N PHE A 79 -1.30 -4.81 5.32
CA PHE A 79 -2.57 -4.96 6.03
C PHE A 79 -3.10 -3.63 6.56
N LEU A 80 -2.26 -2.81 7.20
CA LEU A 80 -2.71 -1.58 7.86
C LEU A 80 -3.07 -0.46 6.88
N ARG A 81 -2.31 -0.31 5.79
CA ARG A 81 -2.44 0.85 4.89
C ARG A 81 -3.14 0.54 3.57
N PHE A 82 -3.32 -0.74 3.23
CA PHE A 82 -3.97 -1.12 1.98
C PHE A 82 -5.22 -1.97 2.22
N LEU A 83 -5.08 -3.14 2.83
CA LEU A 83 -6.20 -4.10 2.95
C LEU A 83 -7.25 -3.66 3.98
N ASN A 84 -6.85 -3.26 5.19
CA ASN A 84 -7.79 -2.89 6.26
C ASN A 84 -8.60 -1.63 5.95
N PRO A 85 -8.03 -0.54 5.37
CA PRO A 85 -8.82 0.61 4.95
C PRO A 85 -9.90 0.24 3.92
N ALA A 86 -9.53 -0.54 2.90
CA ALA A 86 -10.45 -1.04 1.89
C ALA A 86 -11.55 -1.95 2.49
N LEU A 87 -11.20 -2.78 3.48
CA LEU A 87 -12.15 -3.65 4.17
C LEU A 87 -13.16 -2.88 5.02
N VAL A 88 -12.72 -1.84 5.75
CA VAL A 88 -13.58 -1.07 6.66
C VAL A 88 -14.48 -0.09 5.89
N LEU A 89 -13.99 0.43 4.76
CA LEU A 89 -14.68 1.46 3.96
C LEU A 89 -14.90 0.99 2.51
N PRO A 90 -15.56 -0.15 2.27
CA PRO A 90 -15.61 -0.76 0.95
C PRO A 90 -16.32 0.12 -0.09
N HIS A 91 -17.29 0.95 0.33
CA HIS A 91 -18.00 1.87 -0.56
C HIS A 91 -17.10 3.05 -1.00
N GLU A 92 -16.32 3.63 -0.08
CA GLU A 92 -15.42 4.76 -0.41
C GLU A 92 -14.29 4.35 -1.36
N PHE A 93 -13.86 3.09 -1.27
CA PHE A 93 -12.88 2.49 -2.19
C PHE A 93 -13.52 1.92 -3.47
N GLY A 94 -14.83 2.07 -3.66
CA GLY A 94 -15.54 1.61 -4.87
C GLY A 94 -15.61 0.09 -5.02
N ILE A 95 -15.45 -0.66 -3.93
CA ILE A 95 -15.54 -2.14 -3.91
C ILE A 95 -17.00 -2.60 -3.94
N VAL A 96 -17.90 -1.78 -3.39
CA VAL A 96 -19.34 -2.03 -3.36
C VAL A 96 -20.11 -0.82 -3.84
N ASP A 97 -21.24 -1.05 -4.52
CA ASP A 97 -22.06 0.01 -5.10
C ASP A 97 -22.86 0.81 -4.06
N ALA A 98 -23.03 0.27 -2.86
CA ALA A 98 -23.81 0.88 -1.80
C ALA A 98 -23.14 0.75 -0.44
N GLU A 99 -23.41 1.73 0.43
CA GLU A 99 -22.86 1.77 1.77
C GLU A 99 -23.37 0.59 2.63
N PRO A 100 -22.48 -0.19 3.28
CA PRO A 100 -22.91 -1.30 4.12
C PRO A 100 -23.71 -0.83 5.34
N LEU A 101 -24.68 -1.65 5.77
CA LEU A 101 -25.45 -1.41 6.98
C LEU A 101 -24.53 -1.24 8.22
N PRO A 102 -24.93 -0.45 9.24
CA PRO A 102 -24.09 -0.20 10.42
C PRO A 102 -23.58 -1.48 11.11
N ARG A 103 -24.41 -2.52 11.18
CA ARG A 103 -24.03 -3.84 11.72
C ARG A 103 -22.90 -4.51 10.93
N ILE A 104 -22.92 -4.39 9.61
CA ILE A 104 -21.90 -4.94 8.71
C ILE A 104 -20.61 -4.14 8.87
N LYS A 105 -20.68 -2.81 8.89
CA LYS A 105 -19.51 -1.95 9.15
C LYS A 105 -18.84 -2.29 10.48
N ARG A 106 -19.64 -2.55 11.51
CA ARG A 106 -19.15 -3.00 12.81
C ARG A 106 -18.42 -4.34 12.70
N GLY A 107 -19.01 -5.32 12.02
CA GLY A 107 -18.38 -6.60 11.72
C GLY A 107 -17.05 -6.45 10.98
N LEU A 108 -17.03 -5.69 9.88
CA LEU A 108 -15.83 -5.42 9.08
C LEU A 108 -14.73 -4.71 9.89
N THR A 109 -15.12 -3.83 10.81
CA THR A 109 -14.17 -3.17 11.73
C THR A 109 -13.56 -4.17 12.72
N LEU A 110 -14.33 -5.12 13.22
CA LEU A 110 -13.81 -6.15 14.12
C LEU A 110 -12.93 -7.16 13.36
N VAL A 111 -13.30 -7.51 12.12
CA VAL A 111 -12.46 -8.33 11.23
C VAL A 111 -11.15 -7.62 10.94
N SER A 112 -11.15 -6.32 10.63
CA SER A 112 -9.91 -5.59 10.37
C SER A 112 -8.97 -5.56 11.58
N LYS A 113 -9.50 -5.50 12.80
CA LYS A 113 -8.70 -5.68 14.03
C LYS A 113 -8.09 -7.08 14.14
N ILE A 114 -8.85 -8.13 13.82
CA ILE A 114 -8.35 -9.50 13.79
C ILE A 114 -7.22 -9.61 12.78
N LEU A 115 -7.45 -9.20 11.53
CA LEU A 115 -6.45 -9.23 10.46
C LEU A 115 -5.21 -8.40 10.80
N GLN A 116 -5.36 -7.24 11.46
CA GLN A 116 -4.23 -6.43 11.88
C GLN A 116 -3.35 -7.16 12.91
N ASN A 117 -3.97 -7.88 13.85
CA ASN A 117 -3.24 -8.69 14.82
C ASN A 117 -2.56 -9.90 14.17
N ILE A 118 -3.20 -10.52 13.17
CA ILE A 118 -2.56 -11.54 12.31
C ILE A 118 -1.32 -10.95 11.65
N ALA A 119 -1.46 -9.82 10.97
CA ALA A 119 -0.36 -9.17 10.25
C ALA A 119 0.82 -8.79 11.16
N ASN A 120 0.51 -8.37 12.39
CA ASN A 120 1.50 -7.98 13.38
C ASN A 120 2.08 -9.16 14.17
N ASN A 121 1.59 -10.39 13.99
CA ASN A 121 1.91 -11.56 14.81
C ASN A 121 1.66 -11.31 16.32
N LEU A 122 0.54 -10.66 16.64
CA LEU A 122 0.14 -10.32 18.00
C LEU A 122 -1.19 -10.97 18.38
N ILE A 123 -1.37 -11.19 19.67
CA ILE A 123 -2.64 -11.64 20.25
C ILE A 123 -3.33 -10.50 21.00
N PHE A 124 -4.64 -10.61 21.18
CA PHE A 124 -5.38 -9.66 22.00
C PHE A 124 -5.02 -9.83 23.48
N THR A 125 -4.54 -8.74 24.09
CA THR A 125 -4.25 -8.66 25.53
C THR A 125 -5.11 -7.61 26.23
N LYS A 126 -5.42 -6.49 25.57
CA LYS A 126 -6.16 -5.36 26.17
C LYS A 126 -7.68 -5.52 26.07
N GLU A 127 -8.19 -5.95 24.93
CA GLU A 127 -9.63 -6.08 24.67
C GLU A 127 -10.13 -7.48 25.10
N PHE A 128 -10.70 -7.59 26.31
CA PHE A 128 -11.12 -8.88 26.88
C PHE A 128 -12.12 -9.63 25.98
N HIS A 129 -13.07 -8.91 25.38
CA HIS A 129 -14.08 -9.49 24.47
C HIS A 129 -13.49 -10.06 23.17
N MET A 130 -12.29 -9.65 22.77
CA MET A 130 -11.60 -10.16 21.58
C MET A 130 -10.69 -11.37 21.88
N ARG A 131 -10.40 -11.67 23.15
CA ARG A 131 -9.47 -12.75 23.53
C ARG A 131 -9.92 -14.13 23.07
N CYS A 132 -11.23 -14.34 22.87
CA CYS A 132 -11.77 -15.60 22.33
C CYS A 132 -11.27 -15.94 20.92
N PHE A 133 -10.67 -14.97 20.20
CA PHE A 133 -10.09 -15.19 18.87
C PHE A 133 -8.59 -15.54 18.90
N ASN A 134 -7.94 -15.56 20.07
CA ASN A 134 -6.48 -15.73 20.15
C ASN A 134 -5.99 -17.08 19.60
N ASP A 135 -6.75 -18.16 19.79
CA ASP A 135 -6.38 -19.48 19.23
C ASP A 135 -6.47 -19.47 17.70
N TYR A 136 -7.48 -18.79 17.16
CA TYR A 136 -7.60 -18.57 15.72
C TYR A 136 -6.44 -17.74 15.18
N LEU A 137 -6.08 -16.62 15.83
CA LEU A 137 -4.93 -15.80 15.43
C LEU A 137 -3.65 -16.64 15.33
N ARG A 138 -3.34 -17.41 16.38
CA ARG A 138 -2.14 -18.28 16.41
C ARG A 138 -2.11 -19.27 15.26
N SER A 139 -3.25 -19.84 14.89
CA SER A 139 -3.34 -20.79 13.77
C SER A 139 -3.09 -20.17 12.39
N THR A 140 -3.13 -18.83 12.27
CA THR A 140 -3.04 -18.11 10.99
C THR A 140 -1.71 -17.39 10.76
N PHE A 141 -0.87 -17.21 11.79
CA PHE A 141 0.36 -16.42 11.69
C PHE A 141 1.34 -16.94 10.62
N ASP A 142 1.54 -18.27 10.56
CA ASP A 142 2.45 -18.86 9.57
C ASP A 142 1.92 -18.68 8.15
N ALA A 143 0.61 -18.88 7.93
CA ALA A 143 -0.02 -18.67 6.63
C ALA A 143 0.10 -17.21 6.16
N ALA A 144 -0.13 -16.24 7.05
CA ALA A 144 0.04 -14.82 6.76
C ALA A 144 1.50 -14.49 6.41
N THR A 145 2.45 -15.04 7.16
CA THR A 145 3.88 -14.86 6.91
C THR A 145 4.28 -15.42 5.54
N ASN A 146 3.78 -16.60 5.17
CA ASN A 146 4.03 -17.20 3.85
C ASN A 146 3.43 -16.38 2.70
N PHE A 147 2.22 -15.83 2.88
CA PHE A 147 1.64 -14.90 1.90
C PHE A 147 2.53 -13.68 1.71
N VAL A 148 2.95 -13.04 2.80
CA VAL A 148 3.81 -11.83 2.73
C VAL A 148 5.15 -12.14 2.09
N LEU A 149 5.73 -13.31 2.38
CA LEU A 149 6.94 -13.78 1.72
C LEU A 149 6.73 -13.87 0.20
N SER A 150 5.65 -14.53 -0.25
CA SER A 150 5.36 -14.72 -1.68
C SER A 150 5.18 -13.42 -2.48
N ILE A 151 4.65 -12.36 -1.86
CA ILE A 151 4.47 -11.05 -2.50
C ILE A 151 5.69 -10.14 -2.37
N SER A 152 6.66 -10.50 -1.53
CA SER A 152 7.89 -9.74 -1.29
C SER A 152 9.10 -10.32 -2.04
N GLU A 153 8.93 -11.46 -2.71
CA GLU A 153 9.99 -12.09 -3.51
C GLU A 153 10.61 -11.10 -4.51
N PRO A 154 11.95 -11.16 -4.69
CA PRO A 154 12.64 -10.26 -5.60
C PRO A 154 12.16 -10.47 -7.03
N ILE A 155 11.62 -9.40 -7.61
CA ILE A 155 11.20 -9.39 -9.01
C ILE A 155 12.37 -8.97 -9.88
N ASN A 156 12.70 -9.81 -10.86
CA ASN A 156 13.67 -9.42 -11.87
C ASN A 156 13.00 -8.48 -12.88
N LEU A 157 13.18 -7.18 -12.72
CA LEU A 157 12.56 -6.17 -13.60
C LEU A 157 13.01 -6.30 -15.06
N THR A 158 14.18 -6.89 -15.30
CA THR A 158 14.72 -7.12 -16.65
C THR A 158 13.95 -8.15 -17.47
N SER A 159 13.13 -9.00 -16.83
CA SER A 159 12.25 -9.94 -17.55
C SER A 159 10.85 -9.39 -17.78
N ILE A 160 10.51 -8.22 -17.22
CA ILE A 160 9.17 -7.60 -17.29
C ILE A 160 9.19 -6.38 -18.21
N ILE A 161 10.29 -5.63 -18.20
CA ILE A 161 10.55 -4.55 -19.16
C ILE A 161 11.33 -5.19 -20.31
N PRO A 162 10.76 -5.32 -21.53
CA PRO A 162 11.49 -5.85 -22.67
C PRO A 162 12.79 -5.07 -22.86
N SER A 163 13.91 -5.78 -22.93
CA SER A 163 15.26 -5.23 -23.04
C SER A 163 15.57 -4.41 -24.31
N ASP A 164 14.57 -4.07 -25.12
CA ASP A 164 14.74 -3.25 -26.33
C ASP A 164 14.94 -1.75 -26.03
N GLU A 165 14.90 -1.35 -24.75
CA GLU A 165 15.03 0.07 -24.33
C GLU A 165 16.39 0.43 -23.70
N HIS A 166 17.43 -0.40 -23.86
CA HIS A 166 18.81 0.03 -23.59
C HIS A 166 19.40 0.78 -24.79
N GLN A 167 18.84 1.94 -25.12
CA GLN A 167 19.62 3.00 -25.77
C GLN A 167 20.21 3.86 -24.64
N PRO A 168 21.54 3.89 -24.45
CA PRO A 168 22.14 4.84 -23.53
C PRO A 168 21.73 6.25 -23.96
N ILE A 169 21.42 7.11 -23.00
CA ILE A 169 21.22 8.55 -23.23
C ILE A 169 22.60 9.14 -23.58
N GLU A 170 23.10 8.83 -24.76
CA GLU A 170 24.22 9.53 -25.38
C GLU A 170 23.66 10.68 -26.21
N ASN A 171 23.89 11.89 -25.69
CA ASN A 171 24.09 13.15 -26.40
C ASN A 171 23.92 13.14 -27.94
N ASN A 172 22.69 13.13 -28.44
CA ASN A 172 22.41 13.54 -29.82
C ASN A 172 21.21 14.51 -29.84
N LEU A 173 21.49 15.75 -29.46
CA LEU A 173 20.87 16.88 -30.14
C LEU A 173 21.40 16.88 -31.58
N LEU A 174 20.53 17.15 -32.56
CA LEU A 174 20.77 17.22 -34.02
C LEU A 174 20.54 15.93 -34.82
N ASP A 175 19.30 15.42 -34.85
CA ASP A 175 18.66 15.08 -36.13
C ASP A 175 17.13 15.11 -36.00
N SER A 176 16.44 15.79 -36.92
CA SER A 176 15.04 16.20 -36.78
C SER A 176 14.06 15.42 -37.68
N THR A 177 14.34 14.17 -38.03
CA THR A 177 13.51 13.45 -39.03
C THR A 177 13.06 12.04 -38.65
N ALA A 178 13.15 11.61 -37.39
CA ALA A 178 12.56 10.34 -36.95
C ALA A 178 11.43 10.56 -35.94
N PRO A 179 10.25 9.92 -36.09
CA PRO A 179 9.20 9.99 -35.09
C PRO A 179 9.71 9.29 -33.83
N SER A 180 9.92 10.05 -32.76
CA SER A 180 10.24 9.49 -31.44
C SER A 180 9.15 8.50 -31.01
N PRO A 181 9.47 7.39 -30.35
CA PRO A 181 8.46 6.53 -29.76
C PRO A 181 7.71 7.36 -28.72
N THR A 182 6.47 7.74 -29.06
CA THR A 182 5.50 8.27 -28.10
C THR A 182 5.23 7.18 -27.08
N TYR A 183 5.98 7.19 -25.98
CA TYR A 183 5.44 6.69 -24.73
C TYR A 183 4.12 7.43 -24.51
N PRO A 184 3.00 6.73 -24.25
CA PRO A 184 1.82 7.42 -23.80
C PRO A 184 2.17 8.02 -22.45
N MET A 185 2.59 9.29 -22.44
CA MET A 185 2.55 10.18 -21.29
C MET A 185 1.08 10.46 -20.90
N SER A 186 0.18 9.47 -21.02
CA SER A 186 -1.25 9.63 -20.81
C SER A 186 -1.63 9.75 -19.33
N TYR A 187 -0.69 9.51 -18.41
CA TYR A 187 -0.88 9.70 -16.97
C TYR A 187 -0.51 11.11 -16.48
N ILE A 188 0.26 11.87 -17.26
CA ILE A 188 0.65 13.23 -16.90
C ILE A 188 -0.33 14.18 -17.57
N SER A 189 -1.41 14.51 -16.86
CA SER A 189 -2.33 15.56 -17.29
C SER A 189 -1.62 16.91 -17.28
N ASP A 190 -2.06 17.85 -18.12
CA ASP A 190 -1.57 19.23 -18.09
C ASP A 190 -1.70 19.87 -16.69
N ALA A 191 -2.72 19.47 -15.94
CA ALA A 191 -2.89 19.87 -14.54
C ALA A 191 -1.73 19.38 -13.65
N ASN A 192 -1.26 18.14 -13.84
CA ASN A 192 -0.12 17.59 -13.11
C ASN A 192 1.19 18.30 -13.51
N VAL A 193 1.37 18.61 -14.79
CA VAL A 193 2.53 19.39 -15.28
C VAL A 193 2.55 20.78 -14.64
N LEU A 194 1.41 21.46 -14.65
CA LEU A 194 1.29 22.81 -14.09
C LEU A 194 1.49 22.82 -12.57
N ALA A 195 0.97 21.81 -11.87
CA ALA A 195 1.18 21.63 -10.44
C ALA A 195 2.66 21.36 -10.11
N LEU A 196 3.32 20.50 -10.90
CA LEU A 196 4.76 20.25 -10.75
C LEU A 196 5.57 21.53 -11.00
N HIS A 197 5.23 22.29 -12.06
CA HIS A 197 5.89 23.55 -12.37
C HIS A 197 5.75 24.55 -11.22
N ARG A 198 4.53 24.71 -10.67
CA ARG A 198 4.29 25.52 -9.46
C ARG A 198 5.14 25.08 -8.28
N LEU A 199 5.12 23.79 -7.98
CA LEU A 199 5.86 23.24 -6.85
C LEU A 199 7.37 23.50 -6.98
N LEU A 200 7.93 23.29 -8.16
CA LEU A 200 9.35 23.54 -8.42
C LEU A 200 9.68 25.03 -8.38
N TRP A 201 8.87 25.88 -9.03
CA TRP A 201 9.09 27.32 -9.06
C TRP A 201 9.08 27.95 -7.66
N TYR A 202 8.10 27.60 -6.83
CA TYR A 202 7.97 28.17 -5.47
C TYR A 202 9.00 27.64 -4.47
N HIS A 203 9.61 26.48 -4.74
CA HIS A 203 10.55 25.86 -3.81
C HIS A 203 12.00 25.81 -4.32
N GLN A 204 12.29 26.34 -5.51
CA GLN A 204 13.62 26.29 -6.11
C GLN A 204 14.74 26.84 -5.21
N GLU A 205 14.51 27.94 -4.48
CA GLU A 205 15.52 28.51 -3.56
C GLU A 205 15.86 27.54 -2.42
N LYS A 206 14.84 26.97 -1.76
CA LYS A 206 15.02 26.00 -0.68
C LYS A 206 15.73 24.73 -1.16
N ILE A 207 15.41 24.28 -2.37
CA ILE A 207 16.07 23.13 -3.00
C ILE A 207 17.54 23.47 -3.24
N GLY A 208 17.84 24.67 -3.76
CA GLY A 208 19.20 25.15 -4.00
C GLY A 208 20.04 25.25 -2.73
N ASP A 209 19.47 25.81 -1.66
CA ASP A 209 20.13 25.92 -0.35
C ASP A 209 20.44 24.55 0.24
N TYR A 210 19.48 23.62 0.20
CA TYR A 210 19.67 22.26 0.67
C TYR A 210 20.82 21.56 -0.07
N LEU A 211 20.81 21.62 -1.40
CA LEU A 211 21.85 20.99 -2.23
C LEU A 211 23.23 21.64 -2.05
N SER A 212 23.28 22.92 -1.70
CA SER A 212 24.53 23.65 -1.45
C SER A 212 25.13 23.34 -0.07
N SER A 213 24.30 22.97 0.91
CA SER A 213 24.69 22.75 2.32
C SER A 213 25.36 21.41 2.62
N GLY A 214 25.06 20.34 1.88
CA GLY A 214 25.63 19.00 2.11
C GLY A 214 26.93 18.73 1.34
N ARG A 215 28.01 18.31 2.01
CA ARG A 215 29.31 18.00 1.35
C ARG A 215 29.20 16.88 0.31
N ASP A 216 28.38 15.85 0.56
CA ASP A 216 28.18 14.71 -0.36
C ASP A 216 27.20 15.01 -1.51
N HIS A 217 26.28 15.96 -1.32
CA HIS A 217 25.28 16.36 -2.33
C HIS A 217 25.85 17.27 -3.43
N LYS A 218 27.02 17.88 -3.19
CA LYS A 218 27.66 18.84 -4.12
C LYS A 218 27.99 18.24 -5.49
N ALA A 219 28.28 16.94 -5.57
CA ALA A 219 28.67 16.29 -6.81
C ALA A 219 27.48 15.77 -7.64
N ILE A 220 26.42 15.27 -6.98
CA ILE A 220 25.30 14.58 -7.64
C ILE A 220 24.09 15.52 -7.87
N GLY A 221 23.83 16.46 -6.95
CA GLY A 221 22.62 17.29 -7.00
C GLY A 221 22.75 18.66 -7.68
N ARG A 222 23.96 19.25 -7.69
CA ARG A 222 24.14 20.64 -8.16
C ARG A 222 23.95 20.81 -9.67
N ARG A 223 24.58 19.96 -10.49
CA ARG A 223 24.48 20.04 -11.96
C ARG A 223 23.03 19.82 -12.48
N PRO A 224 22.26 18.83 -11.99
CA PRO A 224 20.86 18.69 -12.34
C PRO A 224 20.02 19.90 -11.90
N PHE A 225 20.30 20.44 -10.71
CA PHE A 225 19.59 21.62 -10.19
C PHE A 225 19.84 22.88 -11.04
N ASP A 226 21.09 23.16 -11.43
CA ASP A 226 21.42 24.32 -12.26
C ASP A 226 20.70 24.25 -13.63
N LYS A 227 20.61 23.05 -14.21
CA LYS A 227 19.80 22.81 -15.43
C LYS A 227 18.32 23.07 -15.18
N MET A 228 17.75 22.56 -14.08
CA MET A 228 16.35 22.78 -13.72
C MET A 228 16.07 24.28 -13.51
N ALA A 229 16.91 25.00 -12.77
CA ALA A 229 16.75 26.43 -12.52
C ALA A 229 16.80 27.24 -13.82
N THR A 230 17.68 26.86 -14.76
CA THR A 230 17.74 27.48 -16.09
C THR A 230 16.45 27.24 -16.87
N LEU A 231 15.91 26.02 -16.85
CA LEU A 231 14.65 25.69 -17.50
C LEU A 231 13.47 26.46 -16.90
N LEU A 232 13.38 26.53 -15.56
CA LEU A 232 12.37 27.30 -14.86
C LEU A 232 12.45 28.78 -15.24
N ALA A 233 13.65 29.38 -15.26
CA ALA A 233 13.84 30.76 -15.67
C ALA A 233 13.38 31.04 -17.10
N TYR A 234 13.55 30.07 -18.02
CA TYR A 234 13.06 30.17 -19.40
C TYR A 234 11.53 30.05 -19.48
N LEU A 235 10.93 29.16 -18.69
CA LEU A 235 9.49 28.94 -18.65
C LEU A 235 8.73 30.10 -17.95
N GLY A 236 9.40 30.80 -17.05
CA GLY A 236 8.81 31.87 -16.26
C GLY A 236 7.85 31.36 -15.18
N PRO A 237 7.24 32.26 -14.39
CA PRO A 237 6.29 31.87 -13.35
C PRO A 237 5.00 31.26 -13.96
N PRO A 238 4.40 30.24 -13.29
CA PRO A 238 3.16 29.55 -13.70
C PRO A 238 1.84 30.29 -13.38
#